data_AF-A0A9P7KH87-F1
#
_entry.id   AF-A0A9P7KH87-F1
#
_cell.length_a   1.000
_cell.length_b   1.000
_cell.length_c   1.000
_cell.angle_alpha   90.00
_cell.angle_beta   90.00
_cell.angle_gamma   90.00
#
_symmetry.space_group_name_H-M   'P 1'
#
loop_
_entity.id
_entity.type
_entity.pdbx_description
1 polymer ?
#
loop_
_entity_poly.entity_id
_entity_poly.type
_entity_poly.pdbx_seq_one_letter_code
_entity_poly.pdbx_strand_id
1 'polypeptide(L)'
;MASRPPDAVPTSSLRASLTIFPTVKRDPTVTSRSILSMYATPRFDLGNRTDTINKAEVLITTPFHPGYLTRDLIEKAKNLKICITAGVGSDHIDLNAAVDHRIQVLEVSGSNVVSVAEHVVMSILLLVRNFVPAHEMIERGDWQVSEVARNAFDLEGKVVGTIGAGRIGHRVLQRLVPFDCKELLYYDYAPLPPDAAKAVNARRVEDLKNFVSQCDVVTVNCPLHEGTKGLVSAELLTHFKKGAWLVNTARGAICDKDAVAEALESGQLSGYSGDVWNVQPAPKDHVWRIMKNPLGGGNGLVPHYSGTTLDAQARYSNGTKSILQNYLEGKLQEPQNIIVGLGKYETHAYGQR
;
A
#
# COMPACT_ATOMS: atom_id res chain seq x y z
N MET A 1 -6.81 -20.97 -24.96
CA MET A 1 -7.77 -21.42 -23.92
C MET A 1 -7.03 -21.46 -22.59
N ALA A 2 -7.15 -20.42 -21.77
CA ALA A 2 -6.56 -20.41 -20.43
C ALA A 2 -7.49 -21.18 -19.48
N SER A 3 -6.98 -22.24 -18.86
CA SER A 3 -7.69 -23.04 -17.87
C SER A 3 -7.99 -22.21 -16.63
N ARG A 4 -9.25 -22.23 -16.15
CA ARG A 4 -9.62 -21.70 -14.84
C ARG A 4 -8.81 -22.42 -13.75
N PRO A 5 -8.31 -21.72 -12.72
CA PRO A 5 -7.75 -22.39 -11.56
C PRO A 5 -8.86 -23.15 -10.80
N PRO A 6 -8.56 -24.33 -10.24
CA PRO A 6 -9.53 -25.11 -9.48
C PRO A 6 -9.86 -24.45 -8.15
N ASP A 7 -11.14 -24.47 -7.80
CA ASP A 7 -11.74 -24.15 -6.49
C ASP A 7 -11.46 -22.75 -5.91
N ALA A 8 -12.05 -21.73 -6.53
CA ALA A 8 -12.27 -20.44 -5.89
C ALA A 8 -13.23 -20.62 -4.70
N VAL A 9 -12.73 -20.37 -3.48
CA VAL A 9 -13.55 -20.27 -2.27
C VAL A 9 -14.59 -19.14 -2.46
N PRO A 10 -15.87 -19.33 -2.10
CA PRO A 10 -16.90 -18.31 -2.26
C PRO A 10 -16.51 -16.97 -1.59
N THR A 11 -16.49 -15.91 -2.39
CA THR A 11 -16.05 -14.54 -2.04
C THR A 11 -16.90 -13.87 -0.95
N SER A 12 -18.02 -14.46 -0.53
CA SER A 12 -18.87 -13.95 0.54
C SER A 12 -18.34 -14.21 1.97
N SER A 13 -17.19 -14.88 2.12
CA SER A 13 -16.68 -15.35 3.42
C SER A 13 -15.27 -14.90 3.82
N LEU A 14 -14.54 -14.18 2.98
CA LEU A 14 -13.17 -13.73 3.31
C LEU A 14 -13.19 -12.35 4.00
N ARG A 15 -13.26 -12.37 5.34
CA ARG A 15 -13.02 -11.20 6.19
C ARG A 15 -11.64 -11.33 6.83
N ALA A 16 -10.65 -10.61 6.30
CA ALA A 16 -9.28 -10.61 6.81
C ALA A 16 -9.26 -10.26 8.31
N SER A 17 -8.75 -11.18 9.14
CA SER A 17 -8.73 -11.10 10.60
C SER A 17 -7.31 -11.13 11.16
N LEU A 18 -7.13 -10.43 12.29
CA LEU A 18 -5.98 -10.56 13.20
C LEU A 18 -5.95 -11.99 13.76
N THR A 19 -4.83 -12.69 13.66
CA THR A 19 -4.67 -14.03 14.25
C THR A 19 -3.63 -13.99 15.35
N ILE A 20 -4.03 -14.39 16.56
CA ILE A 20 -3.18 -14.41 17.76
C ILE A 20 -2.94 -15.86 18.17
N PHE A 21 -1.67 -16.24 18.37
CA PHE A 21 -1.32 -17.57 18.88
C PHE A 21 -0.92 -17.48 20.36
N PRO A 22 -1.80 -17.89 21.30
CA PRO A 22 -1.46 -18.00 22.70
C PRO A 22 -0.64 -19.29 22.89
N THR A 23 0.68 -19.18 22.98
CA THR A 23 1.61 -20.31 23.16
C THR A 23 1.42 -21.44 22.14
N VAL A 24 2.15 -21.40 21.02
CA VAL A 24 2.23 -22.55 20.12
C VAL A 24 2.98 -23.66 20.87
N LYS A 25 2.25 -24.61 21.48
CA LYS A 25 2.82 -25.95 21.67
C LYS A 25 3.25 -26.39 20.27
N ARG A 26 4.56 -26.60 20.09
CA ARG A 26 5.24 -27.02 18.86
C ARG A 26 4.43 -28.07 18.11
N ASP A 27 3.50 -27.65 17.27
CA ASP A 27 2.70 -28.51 16.42
C ASP A 27 3.14 -28.24 14.97
N PRO A 28 3.85 -29.20 14.35
CA PRO A 28 4.40 -29.04 13.00
C PRO A 28 3.34 -29.03 11.88
N THR A 29 2.04 -29.13 12.20
CA THR A 29 0.97 -29.31 11.19
C THR A 29 0.33 -28.04 10.65
N VAL A 30 0.90 -26.84 10.86
CA VAL A 30 0.37 -25.59 10.26
C VAL A 30 0.46 -25.65 8.72
N THR A 31 -0.66 -25.98 8.07
CA THR A 31 -0.79 -26.04 6.61
C THR A 31 -1.13 -24.67 6.03
N SER A 32 -0.82 -24.43 4.75
CA SER A 32 -1.23 -23.19 4.05
C SER A 32 -2.75 -22.98 4.09
N ARG A 33 -3.52 -24.06 4.04
CA ARG A 33 -4.99 -24.07 4.17
C ARG A 33 -5.46 -23.62 5.57
N SER A 34 -4.73 -23.96 6.63
CA SER A 34 -5.04 -23.50 8.00
C SER A 34 -4.83 -21.99 8.17
N ILE A 35 -3.80 -21.43 7.52
CA ILE A 35 -3.52 -19.98 7.52
C ILE A 35 -4.57 -19.22 6.70
N LEU A 36 -4.99 -19.75 5.54
CA LEU A 36 -6.08 -19.17 4.73
C LEU A 36 -7.45 -19.21 5.45
N SER A 37 -7.76 -20.29 6.17
CA SER A 37 -8.94 -20.40 7.03
C SER A 37 -8.93 -19.38 8.18
N MET A 38 -7.75 -19.06 8.72
CA MET A 38 -7.59 -18.05 9.77
C MET A 38 -7.90 -16.62 9.30
N TYR A 39 -7.80 -16.33 7.99
CA TYR A 39 -8.25 -15.06 7.38
C TYR A 39 -9.74 -15.04 6.98
N ALA A 40 -10.50 -16.11 7.28
CA ALA A 40 -11.92 -16.24 6.95
C ALA A 40 -12.82 -16.35 8.21
N THR A 41 -12.25 -16.28 9.42
CA THR A 41 -13.02 -16.44 10.66
C THR A 41 -13.53 -15.09 11.20
N PRO A 42 -14.85 -14.94 11.43
CA PRO A 42 -15.42 -13.67 11.89
C PRO A 42 -15.31 -13.52 13.40
N ARG A 43 -15.07 -12.26 13.82
CA ARG A 43 -15.12 -11.69 15.18
C ARG A 43 -13.79 -11.67 15.95
N PHE A 44 -13.02 -10.60 15.74
CA PHE A 44 -12.28 -10.00 16.86
C PHE A 44 -13.19 -8.94 17.49
N ASP A 45 -13.70 -9.25 18.68
CA ASP A 45 -14.38 -8.29 19.53
C ASP A 45 -13.34 -7.27 20.04
N LEU A 46 -13.59 -5.98 19.77
CA LEU A 46 -12.73 -4.86 20.16
C LEU A 46 -12.57 -4.76 21.67
N GLY A 47 -13.51 -5.30 22.46
CA GLY A 47 -13.50 -5.25 23.92
C GLY A 47 -12.40 -6.06 24.60
N ASN A 48 -11.78 -7.05 23.93
CA ASN A 48 -10.90 -8.03 24.56
C ASN A 48 -9.44 -8.07 24.03
N ARG A 49 -9.00 -7.00 23.35
CA ARG A 49 -7.65 -6.90 22.76
C ARG A 49 -6.54 -7.09 23.79
N THR A 50 -6.70 -6.55 25.00
CA THR A 50 -5.68 -6.56 26.05
C THR A 50 -5.42 -7.97 26.60
N ASP A 51 -6.45 -8.74 26.90
CA ASP A 51 -6.29 -10.06 27.51
C ASP A 51 -5.66 -11.07 26.55
N THR A 52 -5.90 -10.88 25.26
CA THR A 52 -5.40 -11.78 24.21
C THR A 52 -3.95 -11.46 23.85
N ILE A 53 -3.59 -10.17 23.74
CA ILE A 53 -2.21 -9.76 23.43
C ILE A 53 -1.23 -10.10 24.57
N ASN A 54 -1.69 -10.08 25.82
CA ASN A 54 -0.88 -10.44 26.99
C ASN A 54 -0.34 -11.87 26.93
N LYS A 55 -1.06 -12.79 26.28
CA LYS A 55 -0.71 -14.22 26.17
C LYS A 55 -0.05 -14.57 24.84
N ALA A 56 -0.01 -13.63 23.89
CA ALA A 56 0.50 -13.85 22.55
C ALA A 56 2.03 -13.94 22.57
N GLU A 57 2.58 -14.99 21.96
CA GLU A 57 4.01 -15.07 21.65
C GLU A 57 4.29 -14.60 20.21
N VAL A 58 3.36 -14.95 19.31
CA VAL A 58 3.36 -14.60 17.89
C VAL A 58 2.09 -13.81 17.58
N LEU A 59 2.24 -12.68 16.90
CA LEU A 59 1.13 -11.89 16.35
C LEU A 59 1.20 -11.87 14.82
N ILE A 60 0.12 -12.28 14.15
CA ILE A 60 -0.02 -12.12 12.69
C ILE A 60 -1.06 -11.05 12.39
N THR A 61 -0.63 -10.00 11.69
CA THR A 61 -1.46 -8.87 11.25
C THR A 61 -1.52 -8.81 9.74
N THR A 62 -2.42 -7.99 9.18
CA THR A 62 -2.45 -7.73 7.75
C THR A 62 -2.79 -6.26 7.47
N PRO A 63 -2.15 -5.58 6.49
CA PRO A 63 -2.36 -4.16 6.24
C PRO A 63 -3.77 -3.81 5.76
N PHE A 64 -4.51 -4.78 5.23
CA PHE A 64 -5.85 -4.56 4.65
C PHE A 64 -6.93 -4.40 5.73
N HIS A 65 -6.68 -4.97 6.92
CA HIS A 65 -7.49 -4.80 8.13
C HIS A 65 -6.54 -4.72 9.35
N PRO A 66 -5.86 -3.58 9.54
CA PRO A 66 -4.73 -3.50 10.44
C PRO A 66 -5.18 -3.57 11.90
N GLY A 67 -4.60 -4.54 12.63
CA GLY A 67 -4.59 -4.51 14.09
C GLY A 67 -3.50 -3.56 14.56
N TYR A 68 -3.83 -2.28 14.73
CA TYR A 68 -2.86 -1.26 15.18
C TYR A 68 -2.24 -1.65 16.52
N LEU A 69 -0.93 -1.92 16.51
CA LEU A 69 -0.15 -2.33 17.66
C LEU A 69 0.62 -1.11 18.18
N THR A 70 -0.04 -0.32 19.01
CA THR A 70 0.51 0.89 19.64
C THR A 70 1.52 0.55 20.74
N ARG A 71 2.35 1.52 21.13
CA ARG A 71 3.24 1.41 22.29
C ARG A 71 2.54 0.87 23.54
N ASP A 72 1.40 1.44 23.91
CA ASP A 72 0.61 1.00 25.08
C ASP A 72 0.17 -0.48 25.01
N LEU A 73 -0.05 -1.01 23.80
CA LEU A 73 -0.37 -2.43 23.62
C LEU A 73 0.88 -3.30 23.66
N ILE A 74 2.00 -2.85 23.08
CA ILE A 74 3.30 -3.52 23.14
C ILE A 74 3.78 -3.65 24.58
N GLU A 75 3.64 -2.60 25.39
CA GLU A 75 4.02 -2.60 26.79
C GLU A 75 3.24 -3.63 27.62
N LYS A 76 2.01 -3.95 27.22
CA LYS A 76 1.17 -4.98 27.85
C LYS A 76 1.48 -6.39 27.34
N ALA A 77 1.95 -6.52 26.10
CA ALA A 77 2.25 -7.78 25.42
C ALA A 77 3.53 -8.49 25.95
N LYS A 78 3.55 -8.89 27.23
CA LYS A 78 4.75 -9.41 27.92
C LYS A 78 5.38 -10.65 27.28
N ASN A 79 4.59 -11.46 26.57
CA ASN A 79 5.05 -12.69 25.94
C ASN A 79 5.42 -12.52 24.46
N LEU A 80 5.09 -11.37 23.85
CA LEU A 80 5.22 -11.17 22.41
C LEU A 80 6.70 -11.13 22.01
N LYS A 81 7.08 -11.95 21.03
CA LYS A 81 8.45 -12.07 20.51
C LYS A 81 8.56 -11.68 19.06
N ILE A 82 7.52 -11.95 18.28
CA ILE A 82 7.51 -11.75 16.84
C ILE A 82 6.14 -11.28 16.34
N CYS A 83 6.17 -10.24 15.51
CA CYS A 83 5.03 -9.75 14.74
C CYS A 83 5.28 -10.04 13.26
N ILE A 84 4.34 -10.70 12.60
CA ILE A 84 4.40 -11.05 11.18
C ILE A 84 3.29 -10.30 10.45
N THR A 85 3.66 -9.45 9.50
CA THR A 85 2.74 -8.79 8.58
C THR A 85 2.50 -9.70 7.39
N ALA A 86 1.28 -10.23 7.28
CA ALA A 86 0.79 -10.96 6.12
C ALA A 86 0.48 -9.99 4.97
N GLY A 87 1.53 -9.62 4.25
CA GLY A 87 1.55 -8.57 3.26
C GLY A 87 2.87 -7.80 3.30
N VAL A 88 2.82 -6.51 2.95
CA VAL A 88 3.97 -5.60 2.89
C VAL A 88 3.61 -4.26 3.55
N GLY A 89 4.56 -3.72 4.30
CA GLY A 89 4.46 -2.51 5.12
C GLY A 89 3.86 -2.77 6.51
N SER A 90 4.67 -2.48 7.53
CA SER A 90 4.44 -2.82 8.93
C SER A 90 4.24 -1.59 9.81
N ASP A 91 3.85 -0.46 9.21
CA ASP A 91 3.64 0.84 9.83
C ASP A 91 2.44 0.92 10.79
N HIS A 92 1.55 -0.07 10.78
CA HIS A 92 0.51 -0.21 11.80
C HIS A 92 1.04 -0.75 13.14
N ILE A 93 2.32 -1.12 13.21
CA ILE A 93 3.04 -1.47 14.43
C ILE A 93 3.92 -0.28 14.81
N ASP A 94 3.92 0.12 16.08
CA ASP A 94 4.91 1.07 16.58
C ASP A 94 6.29 0.41 16.57
N LEU A 95 7.04 0.65 15.50
CA LEU A 95 8.34 0.03 15.25
C LEU A 95 9.41 0.49 16.26
N ASN A 96 9.31 1.71 16.79
CA ASN A 96 10.22 2.17 17.84
C ASN A 96 9.94 1.42 19.16
N ALA A 97 8.67 1.23 19.51
CA ALA A 97 8.31 0.40 20.67
C ALA A 97 8.72 -1.07 20.46
N ALA A 98 8.61 -1.61 19.23
CA ALA A 98 9.10 -2.95 18.93
C ALA A 98 10.63 -3.06 19.15
N VAL A 99 11.40 -2.04 18.75
CA VAL A 99 12.84 -1.92 19.04
C VAL A 99 13.08 -1.94 20.57
N ASP A 100 12.44 -1.04 21.32
CA ASP A 100 12.62 -0.89 22.77
C ASP A 100 12.32 -2.19 23.52
N HIS A 101 11.30 -2.94 23.07
CA HIS A 101 10.85 -4.18 23.67
C HIS A 101 11.48 -5.44 23.06
N ARG A 102 12.43 -5.29 22.12
CA ARG A 102 13.14 -6.39 21.43
C ARG A 102 12.18 -7.40 20.77
N ILE A 103 11.12 -6.89 20.17
CA ILE A 103 10.13 -7.65 19.41
C ILE A 103 10.53 -7.60 17.94
N GLN A 104 10.69 -8.76 17.30
CA GLN A 104 10.96 -8.80 15.87
C GLN A 104 9.71 -8.41 15.10
N VAL A 105 9.88 -7.58 14.06
CA VAL A 105 8.81 -7.25 13.12
C VAL A 105 9.25 -7.67 11.74
N LEU A 106 8.47 -8.56 11.13
CA LEU A 106 8.73 -9.10 9.80
C LEU A 106 7.54 -8.94 8.90
N GLU A 107 7.79 -8.89 7.61
CA GLU A 107 6.77 -8.88 6.56
C GLU A 107 7.20 -9.76 5.39
N VAL A 108 6.26 -10.07 4.50
CA VAL A 108 6.56 -10.91 3.33
C VAL A 108 7.00 -10.03 2.17
N SER A 109 8.22 -9.49 2.28
CA SER A 109 8.81 -8.58 1.30
C SER A 109 8.74 -9.14 -0.13
N GLY A 110 8.17 -8.37 -1.05
CA GLY A 110 8.03 -8.76 -2.46
C GLY A 110 6.78 -9.59 -2.78
N SER A 111 6.00 -10.04 -1.79
CA SER A 111 4.83 -10.90 -2.02
C SER A 111 3.73 -10.27 -2.89
N ASN A 112 3.53 -8.97 -2.82
CA ASN A 112 2.41 -8.30 -3.52
C ASN A 112 2.85 -7.09 -4.35
N VAL A 113 4.15 -6.85 -4.51
CA VAL A 113 4.69 -5.65 -5.19
C VAL A 113 4.31 -5.55 -6.67
N VAL A 114 4.08 -6.70 -7.32
CA VAL A 114 3.58 -6.76 -8.71
C VAL A 114 2.11 -6.31 -8.78
N SER A 115 1.29 -6.85 -7.88
CA SER A 115 -0.14 -6.55 -7.80
C SER A 115 -0.38 -5.07 -7.51
N VAL A 116 0.41 -4.47 -6.62
CA VAL A 116 0.35 -3.03 -6.35
C VAL A 116 0.82 -2.21 -7.56
N ALA A 117 1.91 -2.59 -8.23
CA ALA A 117 2.40 -1.88 -9.40
C ALA A 117 1.40 -1.88 -10.56
N GLU A 118 0.66 -2.97 -10.76
CA GLU A 118 -0.45 -3.05 -11.71
C GLU A 118 -1.59 -2.11 -11.32
N HIS A 119 -1.94 -2.07 -10.04
CA HIS A 119 -2.97 -1.18 -9.53
C HIS A 119 -2.63 0.30 -9.68
N VAL A 120 -1.35 0.67 -9.54
CA VAL A 120 -0.86 2.02 -9.81
C VAL A 120 -1.09 2.40 -11.27
N VAL A 121 -0.61 1.57 -12.22
CA VAL A 121 -0.76 1.87 -13.66
C VAL A 121 -2.23 1.91 -14.07
N MET A 122 -3.05 1.00 -13.54
CA MET A 122 -4.51 1.04 -13.71
C MET A 122 -5.10 2.36 -13.19
N SER A 123 -4.75 2.78 -11.98
CA SER A 123 -5.22 4.03 -11.38
C SER A 123 -4.81 5.25 -12.21
N ILE A 124 -3.57 5.28 -12.72
CA ILE A 124 -3.10 6.34 -13.63
C ILE A 124 -4.00 6.40 -14.86
N LEU A 125 -4.22 5.28 -15.52
CA LEU A 125 -5.04 5.24 -16.74
C LEU A 125 -6.50 5.61 -16.47
N LEU A 126 -7.10 5.13 -15.37
CA LEU A 126 -8.47 5.47 -14.96
C LEU A 126 -8.65 6.98 -14.80
N LEU A 127 -7.67 7.64 -14.19
CA LEU A 127 -7.70 9.08 -13.98
C LEU A 127 -7.47 9.86 -15.28
N VAL A 128 -6.36 9.57 -15.99
CA VAL A 128 -5.94 10.33 -17.18
C VAL A 128 -6.94 10.16 -18.33
N ARG A 129 -7.59 9.00 -18.44
CA ARG A 129 -8.63 8.71 -19.44
C ARG A 129 -10.05 9.16 -19.05
N ASN A 130 -10.22 9.74 -17.85
CA ASN A 130 -11.52 10.13 -17.30
C ASN A 130 -12.56 8.99 -17.24
N PHE A 131 -12.13 7.78 -16.90
CA PHE A 131 -12.94 6.56 -17.02
C PHE A 131 -14.16 6.52 -16.10
N VAL A 132 -13.99 6.87 -14.81
CA VAL A 132 -15.05 6.73 -13.79
C VAL A 132 -16.33 7.49 -14.17
N PRO A 133 -16.30 8.81 -14.43
CA PRO A 133 -17.51 9.52 -14.84
C PRO A 133 -18.07 9.04 -16.19
N ALA A 134 -17.22 8.52 -17.08
CA ALA A 134 -17.66 7.92 -18.35
C ALA A 134 -18.48 6.64 -18.11
N HIS A 135 -18.02 5.78 -17.20
CA HIS A 135 -18.74 4.57 -16.82
C HIS A 135 -20.07 4.90 -16.12
N GLU A 136 -20.03 5.83 -15.15
CA GLU A 136 -21.22 6.29 -14.42
C GLU A 136 -22.28 6.87 -15.38
N MET A 137 -21.87 7.57 -16.45
CA MET A 137 -22.78 8.09 -17.49
C MET A 137 -23.53 6.95 -18.21
N ILE A 138 -22.80 5.92 -18.64
CA ILE A 138 -23.39 4.79 -19.34
C ILE A 138 -24.33 3.98 -18.43
N GLU A 139 -23.99 3.81 -17.15
CA GLU A 139 -24.85 3.11 -16.19
C GLU A 139 -26.19 3.82 -15.98
N ARG A 140 -26.22 5.15 -16.07
CA ARG A 140 -27.46 5.95 -16.01
C ARG A 140 -28.24 5.97 -17.33
N GLY A 141 -27.70 5.39 -18.41
CA GLY A 141 -28.32 5.36 -19.74
C GLY A 141 -28.08 6.61 -20.60
N ASP A 142 -27.17 7.49 -20.18
CA ASP A 142 -26.85 8.74 -20.89
C ASP A 142 -25.80 8.51 -21.99
N TRP A 143 -25.75 9.42 -22.98
CA TRP A 143 -24.72 9.43 -24.03
C TRP A 143 -24.31 10.86 -24.38
N GLN A 144 -23.22 11.36 -23.78
CA GLN A 144 -22.64 12.67 -24.07
C GLN A 144 -21.10 12.63 -24.11
N VAL A 145 -20.56 12.34 -25.30
CA VAL A 145 -19.11 12.18 -25.50
C VAL A 145 -18.31 13.41 -25.08
N SER A 146 -18.79 14.62 -25.40
CA SER A 146 -18.09 15.88 -25.11
C SER A 146 -17.92 16.16 -23.61
N GLU A 147 -18.88 15.74 -22.77
CA GLU A 147 -18.85 15.94 -21.32
C GLU A 147 -17.72 15.14 -20.66
N VAL A 148 -17.44 13.94 -21.17
CA VAL A 148 -16.32 13.09 -20.71
C VAL A 148 -15.01 13.50 -21.38
N ALA A 149 -15.03 13.70 -22.70
CA ALA A 149 -13.82 13.93 -23.50
C ALA A 149 -13.08 15.23 -23.13
N ARG A 150 -13.79 16.24 -22.60
CA ARG A 150 -13.18 17.51 -22.15
C ARG A 150 -12.12 17.37 -21.05
N ASN A 151 -12.04 16.21 -20.41
CA ASN A 151 -11.03 15.90 -19.39
C ASN A 151 -10.33 14.55 -19.60
N ALA A 152 -10.36 14.00 -20.82
CA ALA A 152 -9.70 12.73 -21.17
C ALA A 152 -8.45 13.01 -22.02
N PHE A 153 -7.28 12.54 -21.57
CA PHE A 153 -5.97 12.84 -22.17
C PHE A 153 -5.12 11.60 -22.35
N ASP A 154 -4.30 11.54 -23.40
CA ASP A 154 -3.31 10.45 -23.56
C ASP A 154 -2.25 10.46 -22.47
N LEU A 155 -1.84 9.28 -22.02
CA LEU A 155 -0.69 9.13 -21.11
C LEU A 155 0.62 9.34 -21.89
N GLU A 156 0.62 9.01 -23.19
CA GLU A 156 1.69 9.34 -24.12
C GLU A 156 2.06 10.82 -24.01
N GLY A 157 3.36 11.10 -24.01
CA GLY A 157 3.90 12.45 -23.92
C GLY A 157 3.72 13.13 -22.55
N LYS A 158 3.16 12.46 -21.53
CA LYS A 158 3.12 12.97 -20.15
C LYS A 158 4.40 12.64 -19.40
N VAL A 159 4.73 13.46 -18.41
CA VAL A 159 5.79 13.18 -17.44
C VAL A 159 5.18 12.46 -16.24
N VAL A 160 5.68 11.25 -15.95
CA VAL A 160 5.22 10.44 -14.82
C VAL A 160 6.34 10.25 -13.81
N GLY A 161 6.07 10.60 -12.55
CA GLY A 161 7.03 10.50 -11.46
C GLY A 161 6.58 9.56 -10.36
N THR A 162 7.52 8.79 -9.78
CA THR A 162 7.30 8.04 -8.53
C THR A 162 8.04 8.63 -7.34
N ILE A 163 7.34 8.84 -6.22
CA ILE A 163 7.94 9.10 -4.90
C ILE A 163 8.23 7.73 -4.27
N GLY A 164 9.51 7.39 -4.18
CA GLY A 164 9.99 6.05 -3.86
C GLY A 164 10.19 5.21 -5.12
N ALA A 165 11.42 4.73 -5.32
CA ALA A 165 11.85 3.89 -6.44
C ALA A 165 12.27 2.47 -5.99
N GLY A 166 11.76 2.02 -4.84
CA GLY A 166 11.93 0.66 -4.35
C GLY A 166 11.23 -0.39 -5.22
N ARG A 167 10.92 -1.55 -4.61
CA ARG A 167 10.36 -2.72 -5.34
C ARG A 167 9.10 -2.40 -6.16
N ILE A 168 8.21 -1.55 -5.64
CA ILE A 168 6.95 -1.16 -6.32
C ILE A 168 7.23 -0.05 -7.33
N GLY A 169 7.82 1.06 -6.91
CA GLY A 169 8.13 2.21 -7.80
C GLY A 169 8.90 1.79 -9.05
N HIS A 170 9.94 0.96 -8.91
CA HIS A 170 10.67 0.44 -10.07
C HIS A 170 9.77 -0.41 -11.00
N ARG A 171 8.89 -1.26 -10.47
CA ARG A 171 7.96 -2.08 -11.27
C ARG A 171 6.88 -1.26 -11.96
N VAL A 172 6.50 -0.13 -11.38
CA VAL A 172 5.63 0.86 -12.01
C VAL A 172 6.35 1.47 -13.21
N LEU A 173 7.59 1.95 -13.02
CA LEU A 173 8.40 2.51 -14.11
C LEU A 173 8.58 1.49 -15.26
N GLN A 174 8.90 0.22 -14.94
CA GLN A 174 9.00 -0.85 -15.94
C GLN A 174 7.73 -1.04 -16.78
N ARG A 175 6.55 -0.88 -16.16
CA ARG A 175 5.25 -1.02 -16.85
C ARG A 175 4.88 0.21 -17.66
N LEU A 176 5.46 1.37 -17.33
CA LEU A 176 5.21 2.63 -18.02
C LEU A 176 6.13 2.84 -19.24
N VAL A 177 7.24 2.10 -19.36
CA VAL A 177 8.13 2.15 -20.54
C VAL A 177 7.39 2.09 -21.88
N PRO A 178 6.47 1.13 -22.14
CA PRO A 178 5.80 1.01 -23.43
C PRO A 178 4.66 2.03 -23.64
N PHE A 179 4.41 2.95 -22.71
CA PHE A 179 3.37 3.99 -22.85
C PHE A 179 3.90 5.27 -23.48
N ASP A 180 5.18 5.32 -23.87
CA ASP A 180 5.81 6.47 -24.53
C ASP A 180 5.56 7.79 -23.78
N CYS A 181 5.65 7.71 -22.45
CA CYS A 181 5.69 8.90 -21.59
C CYS A 181 6.85 9.80 -22.02
N LYS A 182 6.65 11.12 -21.99
CA LYS A 182 7.71 12.08 -22.34
C LYS A 182 8.94 11.88 -21.47
N GLU A 183 8.73 11.62 -20.19
CA GLU A 183 9.81 11.30 -19.26
C GLU A 183 9.29 10.50 -18.07
N LEU A 184 10.11 9.58 -17.59
CA LEU A 184 9.90 8.86 -16.35
C LEU A 184 10.85 9.40 -15.27
N LEU A 185 10.29 9.85 -14.16
CA LEU A 185 11.04 10.45 -13.06
C LEU A 185 10.93 9.61 -11.79
N TYR A 186 11.92 9.74 -10.92
CA TYR A 186 11.77 9.27 -9.53
C TYR A 186 12.45 10.20 -8.53
N TYR A 187 11.82 10.29 -7.36
CA TYR A 187 12.41 10.86 -6.16
C TYR A 187 12.59 9.74 -5.13
N ASP A 188 13.81 9.50 -4.71
CA ASP A 188 14.14 8.56 -3.64
C ASP A 188 15.51 8.97 -3.07
N TYR A 189 15.69 8.84 -1.75
CA TYR A 189 17.00 9.05 -1.13
C TYR A 189 18.00 7.97 -1.53
N ALA A 190 17.52 6.77 -1.86
CA ALA A 190 18.33 5.71 -2.43
C ALA A 190 18.23 5.73 -3.97
N PRO A 191 19.36 5.89 -4.70
CA PRO A 191 19.31 5.79 -6.16
C PRO A 191 18.97 4.35 -6.58
N LEU A 192 18.33 4.23 -7.74
CA LEU A 192 18.21 2.92 -8.40
C LEU A 192 19.61 2.38 -8.73
N PRO A 193 19.83 1.06 -8.64
CA PRO A 193 21.02 0.44 -9.21
C PRO A 193 21.19 0.83 -10.70
N PRO A 194 22.42 1.03 -11.21
CA PRO A 194 22.65 1.52 -12.57
C PRO A 194 21.90 0.73 -13.66
N ASP A 195 21.90 -0.59 -13.58
CA ASP A 195 21.21 -1.46 -14.54
C ASP A 195 19.68 -1.31 -14.46
N ALA A 196 19.14 -1.16 -13.25
CA ALA A 196 17.72 -0.93 -13.03
C ALA A 196 17.30 0.44 -13.56
N ALA A 197 18.11 1.49 -13.35
CA ALA A 197 17.84 2.82 -13.89
C ALA A 197 17.87 2.83 -15.43
N LYS A 198 18.87 2.17 -16.03
CA LYS A 198 19.00 2.04 -17.48
C LYS A 198 17.82 1.28 -18.12
N ALA A 199 17.34 0.22 -17.47
CA ALA A 199 16.24 -0.60 -17.99
C ALA A 199 14.91 0.15 -18.14
N VAL A 200 14.70 1.20 -17.35
CA VAL A 200 13.46 2.02 -17.39
C VAL A 200 13.68 3.42 -17.95
N ASN A 201 14.93 3.78 -18.27
CA ASN A 201 15.32 5.13 -18.70
C ASN A 201 14.74 6.24 -17.81
N ALA A 202 14.74 6.03 -16.49
CA ALA A 202 14.16 6.99 -15.55
C ALA A 202 15.23 7.90 -14.94
N ARG A 203 14.93 9.21 -14.85
CA ARG A 203 15.82 10.20 -14.26
C ARG A 203 15.50 10.44 -12.78
N ARG A 204 16.54 10.42 -11.95
CA ARG A 204 16.43 10.81 -10.54
C ARG A 204 16.31 12.33 -10.43
N VAL A 205 15.42 12.80 -9.56
CA VAL A 205 15.35 14.20 -9.14
C VAL A 205 15.56 14.24 -7.63
N GLU A 206 16.54 15.03 -7.18
CA GLU A 206 16.98 15.03 -5.78
C GLU A 206 16.14 15.91 -4.86
N ASP A 207 15.51 16.96 -5.40
CA ASP A 207 14.60 17.84 -4.66
C ASP A 207 13.14 17.48 -4.95
N LEU A 208 12.36 17.28 -3.88
CA LEU A 208 10.97 16.82 -3.99
C LEU A 208 10.07 17.87 -4.65
N LYS A 209 10.28 19.16 -4.35
CA LYS A 209 9.47 20.26 -4.92
C LYS A 209 9.73 20.39 -6.43
N ASN A 210 10.99 20.33 -6.83
CA ASN A 210 11.39 20.29 -8.23
C ASN A 210 10.83 19.05 -8.94
N PHE A 211 10.87 17.88 -8.29
CA PHE A 211 10.31 16.64 -8.83
C PHE A 211 8.81 16.77 -9.14
N VAL A 212 7.98 17.19 -8.18
CA VAL A 212 6.52 17.28 -8.40
C VAL A 212 6.15 18.36 -9.41
N SER A 213 6.94 19.43 -9.52
CA SER A 213 6.71 20.51 -10.49
C SER A 213 6.93 20.10 -11.95
N GLN A 214 7.68 19.02 -12.19
CA GLN A 214 7.91 18.46 -13.53
C GLN A 214 6.83 17.46 -13.95
N CYS A 215 6.12 16.84 -13.00
CA CYS A 215 5.24 15.71 -13.25
C CYS A 215 3.82 16.14 -13.64
N ASP A 216 3.27 15.52 -14.68
CA ASP A 216 1.82 15.56 -14.96
C ASP A 216 1.09 14.51 -14.10
N VAL A 217 1.76 13.38 -13.82
CA VAL A 217 1.27 12.31 -12.96
C VAL A 217 2.30 12.03 -11.86
N VAL A 218 1.89 12.04 -10.60
CA VAL A 218 2.71 11.64 -9.46
C VAL A 218 2.11 10.38 -8.83
N THR A 219 2.94 9.37 -8.56
CA THR A 219 2.55 8.18 -7.80
C THR A 219 3.39 8.03 -6.53
N VAL A 220 2.75 7.71 -5.41
CA VAL A 220 3.41 7.49 -4.12
C VAL A 220 3.64 6.00 -3.90
N ASN A 221 4.90 5.61 -3.70
CA ASN A 221 5.37 4.24 -3.53
C ASN A 221 6.42 4.08 -2.40
N CYS A 222 6.56 5.08 -1.53
CA CYS A 222 7.44 5.04 -0.36
C CYS A 222 6.71 4.49 0.89
N PRO A 223 7.43 3.90 1.87
CA PRO A 223 6.81 3.47 3.13
C PRO A 223 6.31 4.64 3.98
N LEU A 224 5.36 4.38 4.87
CA LEU A 224 4.98 5.32 5.93
C LEU A 224 5.98 5.23 7.09
N HIS A 225 6.61 6.35 7.40
CA HIS A 225 7.42 6.57 8.59
C HIS A 225 7.37 8.06 8.95
N GLU A 226 8.10 8.48 9.99
CA GLU A 226 8.06 9.86 10.49
C GLU A 226 8.31 10.91 9.40
N GLY A 227 9.34 10.71 8.56
CA GLY A 227 9.68 11.62 7.45
C GLY A 227 8.74 11.58 6.24
N THR A 228 7.80 10.63 6.14
CA THR A 228 6.83 10.57 5.02
C THR A 228 5.38 10.81 5.45
N LYS A 229 5.11 10.88 6.76
CA LYS A 229 3.77 11.17 7.28
C LYS A 229 3.39 12.61 6.93
N GLY A 230 2.28 12.77 6.20
CA GLY A 230 1.83 14.08 5.70
C GLY A 230 2.76 14.71 4.67
N LEU A 231 3.62 13.93 4.01
CA LEU A 231 4.56 14.42 2.99
C LEU A 231 3.85 15.16 1.85
N VAL A 232 2.73 14.62 1.36
CA VAL A 232 1.88 15.29 0.38
C VAL A 232 0.92 16.22 1.13
N SER A 233 1.48 17.33 1.59
CA SER A 233 0.80 18.41 2.33
C SER A 233 0.23 19.46 1.38
N ALA A 234 -0.55 20.41 1.93
CA ALA A 234 -1.00 21.60 1.21
C ALA A 234 0.17 22.37 0.56
N GLU A 235 1.29 22.52 1.27
CA GLU A 235 2.49 23.19 0.75
C GLU A 235 3.08 22.43 -0.45
N LEU A 236 3.23 21.10 -0.36
CA LEU A 236 3.80 20.35 -1.48
C LEU A 236 2.88 20.40 -2.70
N LEU A 237 1.56 20.35 -2.50
CA LEU A 237 0.56 20.42 -3.56
C LEU A 237 0.61 21.74 -4.35
N THR A 238 1.08 22.85 -3.78
CA THR A 238 1.27 24.10 -4.53
C THR A 238 2.39 24.02 -5.56
N HIS A 239 3.32 23.06 -5.40
CA HIS A 239 4.40 22.82 -6.36
C HIS A 239 3.99 21.87 -7.49
N PHE A 240 2.86 21.17 -7.38
CA PHE A 240 2.35 20.34 -8.47
C PHE A 240 1.96 21.23 -9.66
N LYS A 241 2.04 20.68 -10.87
CA LYS A 241 1.39 21.30 -12.02
C LYS A 241 -0.12 21.41 -11.76
N LYS A 242 -0.71 22.53 -12.14
CA LYS A 242 -2.16 22.69 -12.12
C LYS A 242 -2.80 21.62 -13.03
N GLY A 243 -3.75 20.87 -12.49
CA GLY A 243 -4.41 19.78 -13.18
C GLY A 243 -3.61 18.47 -13.21
N ALA A 244 -2.59 18.31 -12.36
CA ALA A 244 -1.87 17.04 -12.22
C ALA A 244 -2.76 15.91 -11.67
N TRP A 245 -2.36 14.66 -11.89
CA TRP A 245 -2.98 13.48 -11.29
C TRP A 245 -2.09 12.89 -10.20
N LEU A 246 -2.70 12.49 -9.08
CA LEU A 246 -2.00 11.89 -7.95
C LEU A 246 -2.53 10.48 -7.70
N VAL A 247 -1.63 9.50 -7.62
CA VAL A 247 -1.95 8.11 -7.25
C VAL A 247 -1.25 7.75 -5.95
N ASN A 248 -1.98 7.17 -5.00
CA ASN A 248 -1.41 6.68 -3.75
C ASN A 248 -1.89 5.26 -3.45
N THR A 249 -1.01 4.28 -3.62
CA THR A 249 -1.20 2.89 -3.20
C THR A 249 -0.18 2.50 -2.12
N ALA A 250 0.43 3.49 -1.47
CA ALA A 250 1.45 3.31 -0.45
C ALA A 250 0.80 3.26 0.94
N ARG A 251 0.46 4.42 1.51
CA ARG A 251 -0.31 4.56 2.77
C ARG A 251 -1.10 5.86 2.77
N GLY A 252 -2.31 5.83 3.32
CA GLY A 252 -3.19 7.00 3.36
C GLY A 252 -2.58 8.18 4.13
N ALA A 253 -1.87 7.90 5.23
CA ALA A 253 -1.26 8.93 6.08
C ALA A 253 -0.03 9.64 5.46
N ILE A 254 0.40 9.25 4.26
CA ILE A 254 1.45 9.98 3.52
C ILE A 254 0.86 11.26 2.90
N CYS A 255 -0.43 11.25 2.60
CA CYS A 255 -1.13 12.44 2.12
C CYS A 255 -1.90 13.10 3.26
N ASP A 256 -1.88 14.43 3.28
CA ASP A 256 -2.86 15.18 4.06
C ASP A 256 -4.24 15.03 3.41
N LYS A 257 -5.18 14.46 4.17
CA LYS A 257 -6.49 14.10 3.69
C LYS A 257 -7.29 15.31 3.22
N ASP A 258 -7.28 16.38 3.99
CA ASP A 258 -8.08 17.57 3.73
C ASP A 258 -7.42 18.41 2.62
N ALA A 259 -6.10 18.54 2.63
CA ALA A 259 -5.37 19.23 1.55
C ALA A 259 -5.55 18.56 0.18
N VAL A 260 -5.56 17.21 0.11
CA VAL A 260 -5.84 16.50 -1.15
C VAL A 260 -7.28 16.74 -1.62
N ALA A 261 -8.25 16.77 -0.70
CA ALA A 261 -9.64 17.04 -1.04
C ALA A 261 -9.81 18.46 -1.60
N GLU A 262 -9.23 19.47 -0.94
CA GLU A 262 -9.22 20.86 -1.37
C GLU A 262 -8.50 21.05 -2.72
N ALA A 263 -7.37 20.37 -2.92
CA ALA A 263 -6.63 20.42 -4.18
C ALA A 263 -7.42 19.80 -5.33
N LEU A 264 -8.17 18.72 -5.08
CA LEU A 264 -9.06 18.14 -6.08
C LEU A 264 -10.24 19.07 -6.38
N GLU A 265 -10.92 19.58 -5.34
CA GLU A 265 -12.09 20.45 -5.47
C GLU A 265 -11.75 21.76 -6.20
N SER A 266 -10.58 22.35 -5.95
CA SER A 266 -10.10 23.56 -6.64
C SER A 266 -9.60 23.32 -8.07
N GLY A 267 -9.41 22.06 -8.48
CA GLY A 267 -8.79 21.70 -9.76
C GLY A 267 -7.28 21.90 -9.80
N GLN A 268 -6.62 22.11 -8.66
CA GLN A 268 -5.16 21.99 -8.55
C GLN A 268 -4.73 20.56 -8.93
N LEU A 269 -5.49 19.55 -8.48
CA LEU A 269 -5.44 18.19 -9.00
C LEU A 269 -6.61 17.95 -9.95
N SER A 270 -6.35 17.30 -11.09
CA SER A 270 -7.40 16.77 -11.97
C SER A 270 -7.97 15.46 -11.44
N GLY A 271 -7.20 14.73 -10.63
CA GLY A 271 -7.69 13.50 -10.02
C GLY A 271 -6.79 12.90 -8.95
N TYR A 272 -7.42 12.12 -8.06
CA TYR A 272 -6.79 11.30 -7.03
C TYR A 272 -7.33 9.87 -7.08
N SER A 273 -6.44 8.88 -7.03
CA SER A 273 -6.79 7.44 -7.06
C SER A 273 -5.84 6.63 -6.20
N GLY A 274 -6.26 5.43 -5.80
CA GLY A 274 -5.52 4.61 -4.86
C GLY A 274 -6.42 3.71 -4.04
N ASP A 275 -5.82 2.91 -3.18
CA ASP A 275 -6.53 1.94 -2.36
C ASP A 275 -6.31 2.12 -0.85
N VAL A 276 -5.42 3.02 -0.44
CA VAL A 276 -5.00 3.18 0.96
C VAL A 276 -5.71 4.33 1.67
N TRP A 277 -6.00 4.12 2.96
CA TRP A 277 -6.79 5.04 3.78
C TRP A 277 -6.12 5.25 5.13
N ASN A 278 -6.46 6.33 5.83
CA ASN A 278 -6.07 6.51 7.22
C ASN A 278 -7.23 7.13 8.02
N VAL A 279 -7.79 6.46 9.04
CA VAL A 279 -7.49 5.09 9.51
C VAL A 279 -8.14 4.00 8.64
N GLN A 280 -7.79 2.74 8.89
CA GLN A 280 -8.45 1.58 8.29
C GLN A 280 -9.17 0.72 9.35
N PRO A 281 -10.45 0.35 9.16
CA PRO A 281 -11.32 0.69 8.02
C PRO A 281 -11.62 2.19 7.89
N ALA A 282 -11.70 2.69 6.66
CA ALA A 282 -12.02 4.10 6.41
C ALA A 282 -13.42 4.44 6.92
N PRO A 283 -13.58 5.49 7.77
CA PRO A 283 -14.88 5.97 8.22
C PRO A 283 -15.86 6.23 7.06
N LYS A 284 -17.16 6.07 7.29
CA LYS A 284 -18.19 6.24 6.23
C LYS A 284 -18.25 7.67 5.69
N ASP A 285 -17.91 8.63 6.53
CA ASP A 285 -17.85 10.08 6.29
C ASP A 285 -16.45 10.56 5.87
N HIS A 286 -15.52 9.64 5.57
CA HIS A 286 -14.20 10.01 5.10
C HIS A 286 -14.29 10.80 3.77
N VAL A 287 -13.79 12.04 3.75
CA VAL A 287 -13.92 13.00 2.63
C VAL A 287 -13.51 12.42 1.27
N TRP A 288 -12.44 11.62 1.22
CA TRP A 288 -11.99 11.01 -0.04
C TRP A 288 -13.00 10.05 -0.69
N ARG A 289 -14.04 9.59 0.02
CA ARG A 289 -15.07 8.72 -0.55
C ARG A 289 -15.91 9.42 -1.62
N ILE A 290 -16.10 10.72 -1.49
CA ILE A 290 -17.06 11.48 -2.31
C ILE A 290 -16.47 12.73 -2.96
N MET A 291 -15.25 13.13 -2.62
CA MET A 291 -14.60 14.28 -3.25
C MET A 291 -14.55 14.11 -4.77
N LYS A 292 -14.72 15.21 -5.50
CA LYS A 292 -14.66 15.27 -6.96
C LYS A 292 -13.95 16.56 -7.38
N ASN A 293 -13.46 16.58 -8.61
CA ASN A 293 -12.94 17.80 -9.23
C ASN A 293 -14.09 18.72 -9.72
N PRO A 294 -13.82 19.96 -10.20
CA PRO A 294 -14.86 20.87 -10.69
C PRO A 294 -15.75 20.35 -11.82
N LEU A 295 -15.34 19.25 -12.48
CA LEU A 295 -16.07 18.61 -13.57
C LEU A 295 -16.88 17.39 -13.10
N GLY A 296 -16.95 17.12 -11.79
CA GLY A 296 -17.70 16.00 -11.21
C GLY A 296 -16.98 14.64 -11.32
N GLY A 297 -15.71 14.62 -11.72
CA GLY A 297 -14.88 13.42 -11.88
C GLY A 297 -13.69 13.37 -10.93
N GLY A 298 -12.61 12.72 -11.36
CA GLY A 298 -11.30 12.80 -10.69
C GLY A 298 -11.15 11.98 -9.41
N ASN A 299 -12.06 11.07 -9.08
CA ASN A 299 -11.94 10.17 -7.93
C ASN A 299 -11.96 8.71 -8.38
N GLY A 300 -10.86 8.00 -8.14
CA GLY A 300 -10.70 6.58 -8.44
C GLY A 300 -10.45 5.71 -7.20
N LEU A 301 -10.82 6.17 -6.01
CA LEU A 301 -10.52 5.42 -4.79
C LEU A 301 -11.30 4.11 -4.66
N VAL A 302 -10.62 3.13 -4.08
CA VAL A 302 -11.13 1.80 -3.78
C VAL A 302 -10.74 1.37 -2.36
N PRO A 303 -11.38 0.36 -1.75
CA PRO A 303 -10.90 -0.22 -0.50
C PRO A 303 -9.46 -0.76 -0.62
N HIS A 304 -8.73 -0.92 0.48
CA HIS A 304 -7.34 -1.41 0.44
C HIS A 304 -7.26 -2.87 0.00
N TYR A 305 -7.11 -3.10 -1.30
CA TYR A 305 -7.17 -4.44 -1.90
C TYR A 305 -6.06 -4.75 -2.90
N SER A 306 -5.28 -3.77 -3.38
CA SER A 306 -4.27 -4.01 -4.42
C SER A 306 -3.23 -5.05 -4.00
N GLY A 307 -2.86 -5.05 -2.71
CA GLY A 307 -1.94 -6.01 -2.12
C GLY A 307 -2.55 -7.36 -1.73
N THR A 308 -3.88 -7.55 -1.91
CA THR A 308 -4.64 -8.74 -1.48
C THR A 308 -5.43 -9.40 -2.63
N THR A 309 -5.00 -9.22 -3.88
CA THR A 309 -5.51 -10.04 -5.00
C THR A 309 -5.26 -11.52 -4.72
N LEU A 310 -6.08 -12.42 -5.27
CA LEU A 310 -5.96 -13.86 -5.02
C LEU A 310 -4.53 -14.38 -5.30
N ASP A 311 -3.86 -13.86 -6.33
CA ASP A 311 -2.47 -14.18 -6.64
C ASP A 311 -1.48 -13.70 -5.56
N ALA A 312 -1.71 -12.50 -5.00
CA ALA A 312 -0.93 -11.97 -3.90
C ALA A 312 -1.17 -12.77 -2.61
N GLN A 313 -2.41 -13.18 -2.34
CA GLN A 313 -2.76 -13.98 -1.15
C GLN A 313 -1.96 -15.28 -1.12
N ALA A 314 -1.90 -16.01 -2.23
CA ALA A 314 -1.11 -17.23 -2.32
C ALA A 314 0.37 -17.01 -1.94
N ARG A 315 0.96 -15.89 -2.38
CA ARG A 315 2.36 -15.57 -2.10
C ARG A 315 2.58 -15.15 -0.65
N TYR A 316 1.79 -14.20 -0.13
CA TYR A 316 1.98 -13.74 1.25
C TYR A 316 1.55 -14.79 2.28
N SER A 317 0.57 -15.65 1.99
CA SER A 317 0.21 -16.74 2.90
C SER A 317 1.35 -17.75 3.04
N ASN A 318 1.99 -18.11 1.92
CA ASN A 318 3.14 -19.02 1.92
C ASN A 318 4.36 -18.40 2.60
N GLY A 319 4.64 -17.11 2.35
CA GLY A 319 5.73 -16.42 3.02
C GLY A 319 5.49 -16.23 4.52
N THR A 320 4.26 -15.92 4.94
CA THR A 320 3.87 -15.86 6.36
C THR A 320 4.11 -17.20 7.04
N LYS A 321 3.71 -18.31 6.37
CA LYS A 321 3.99 -19.66 6.85
C LYS A 321 5.48 -19.90 7.02
N SER A 322 6.30 -19.54 6.03
CA SER A 322 7.75 -19.73 6.07
C SER A 322 8.39 -18.95 7.23
N ILE A 323 8.01 -17.69 7.45
CA ILE A 323 8.50 -16.87 8.57
C ILE A 323 8.13 -17.53 9.91
N LEU A 324 6.88 -17.98 10.05
CA LEU A 324 6.42 -18.64 11.26
C LEU A 324 7.17 -19.96 11.52
N GLN A 325 7.37 -20.78 10.48
CA GLN A 325 8.12 -22.04 10.61
C GLN A 325 9.57 -21.78 11.02
N ASN A 326 10.23 -20.80 10.41
CA ASN A 326 11.60 -20.43 10.78
C ASN A 326 11.67 -20.01 12.25
N TYR A 327 10.69 -19.24 12.75
CA TYR A 327 10.61 -18.86 14.15
C TYR A 327 10.43 -20.08 15.07
N LEU A 328 9.46 -20.95 14.78
CA LEU A 328 9.15 -22.13 15.59
C LEU A 328 10.29 -23.16 15.63
N GLU A 329 11.06 -23.26 14.56
CA GLU A 329 12.19 -24.18 14.40
C GLU A 329 13.54 -23.57 14.84
N GLY A 330 13.57 -22.28 15.23
CA GLY A 330 14.80 -21.57 15.59
C GLY A 330 15.76 -21.35 14.42
N LYS A 331 15.25 -21.30 13.19
CA LYS A 331 16.02 -21.00 11.98
C LYS A 331 16.14 -19.50 11.76
N LEU A 332 17.19 -19.11 11.04
CA LEU A 332 17.37 -17.72 10.62
C LEU A 332 16.23 -17.28 9.69
N GLN A 333 15.87 -16.00 9.82
CA GLN A 333 14.91 -15.35 8.94
C GLN A 333 15.63 -14.79 7.72
N GLU A 334 14.90 -14.74 6.61
CA GLU A 334 15.37 -14.09 5.39
C GLU A 334 15.59 -12.57 5.64
N PRO A 335 16.80 -12.02 5.43
CA PRO A 335 17.09 -10.63 5.79
C PRO A 335 16.13 -9.61 5.17
N GLN A 336 15.69 -9.82 3.92
CA GLN A 336 14.74 -8.92 3.25
C GLN A 336 13.38 -8.83 3.93
N ASN A 337 13.01 -9.79 4.77
CA ASN A 337 11.72 -9.83 5.47
C ASN A 337 11.78 -9.11 6.83
N ILE A 338 12.98 -8.76 7.33
CA ILE A 338 13.15 -8.18 8.66
C ILE A 338 13.04 -6.65 8.58
N ILE A 339 12.08 -6.08 9.29
CA ILE A 339 11.92 -4.63 9.45
C ILE A 339 12.63 -4.19 10.73
N VAL A 340 12.27 -4.82 11.84
CA VAL A 340 12.90 -4.65 13.16
C VAL A 340 13.43 -6.01 13.59
N GLY A 341 14.73 -6.07 13.86
CA GLY A 341 15.38 -7.23 14.46
C GLY A 341 15.30 -7.20 15.98
N LEU A 342 16.31 -7.71 16.67
CA LEU A 342 16.37 -7.64 18.13
C LEU A 342 17.01 -6.32 18.58
N GLY A 343 16.18 -5.30 18.81
CA GLY A 343 16.61 -4.02 19.39
C GLY A 343 17.15 -3.01 18.39
N LYS A 344 16.92 -3.20 17.09
CA LYS A 344 17.26 -2.22 16.05
C LYS A 344 16.45 -2.42 14.78
N TYR A 345 16.37 -1.38 13.96
CA TYR A 345 15.95 -1.50 12.57
C TYR A 345 16.97 -2.31 11.77
N GLU A 346 16.49 -3.22 10.91
CA GLU A 346 17.34 -4.00 9.99
C GLU A 346 17.01 -3.72 8.51
N THR A 347 16.18 -2.70 8.28
CA THR A 347 15.83 -2.21 6.95
C THR A 347 16.27 -0.75 6.77
N HIS A 348 16.73 -0.42 5.57
CA HIS A 348 17.05 0.96 5.18
C HIS A 348 15.85 1.70 4.58
N ALA A 349 14.67 1.08 4.51
CA ALA A 349 13.49 1.63 3.82
C ALA A 349 12.62 2.57 4.70
N TYR A 350 12.76 2.52 6.03
CA TYR A 350 11.96 3.30 6.97
C TYR A 350 12.72 4.54 7.47
N GLY A 351 13.16 5.37 6.52
CA GLY A 351 13.94 6.58 6.73
C GLY A 351 15.45 6.37 6.72
N GLN A 352 16.19 7.48 6.58
CA GLN A 352 17.64 7.50 6.76
C GLN A 352 17.93 7.40 8.27
N ARG A 353 18.59 6.32 8.69
CA ARG A 353 18.89 5.99 10.08
C ARG A 353 20.34 5.58 10.23
#